data_AF-A0A1M7GZZ8-F1
#
_entry.id   AF-A0A1M7GZZ8-F1
#
_cell.length_a   1.000
_cell.length_b   1.000
_cell.length_c   1.000
_cell.angle_alpha   90.00
_cell.angle_beta   90.00
_cell.angle_gamma   90.00
#
_symmetry.space_group_name_H-M   'P 1'
#
loop_
_entity.id
_entity.type
_entity.pdbx_description
1 polymer ?
#
loop_
_entity_poly.entity_id
_entity_poly.type
_entity_poly.pdbx_seq_one_letter_code
_entity_poly.pdbx_strand_id
1 'polypeptide(L)'
;MKSITGFLIAAVSLVALACSPQQDSAQQAATSPIVVAADSVVPTAGSPNDPPHTGHATTPNAEKQEPTMTKDGLAKELVCMVNNAYMGKKQVPVSFQGRQYYGCCEMCVKTIKTQRQVRVAQDPLTGKEVDKSLAFIALDAAQQNGGVQYFESEDTYQQYLKKRTPTQ
;
A
#
# COMPACT_ATOMS: atom_id res chain seq x y z
N MET A 1 41.18 15.19 44.37
CA MET A 1 41.90 16.27 43.66
C MET A 1 41.20 16.45 42.33
N LYS A 2 40.48 17.57 42.14
CA LYS A 2 39.66 17.88 40.97
C LYS A 2 40.39 18.98 40.20
N SER A 3 40.82 18.71 38.97
CA SER A 3 41.48 19.72 38.13
C SER A 3 40.45 20.36 37.21
N ILE A 4 40.35 21.68 37.33
CA ILE A 4 39.56 22.58 36.49
C ILE A 4 40.59 23.27 35.58
N THR A 5 40.43 23.22 34.26
CA THR A 5 40.99 24.25 33.39
C THR A 5 40.09 24.37 32.16
N GLY A 6 39.35 25.46 32.11
CA GLY A 6 38.58 25.85 30.94
C GLY A 6 39.48 26.42 29.85
N PHE A 7 39.01 26.35 28.61
CA PHE A 7 39.42 27.25 27.56
C PHE A 7 38.19 27.65 26.74
N LEU A 8 37.85 28.93 26.83
CA LEU A 8 37.04 29.65 25.86
C LEU A 8 37.84 29.80 24.57
N ILE A 9 37.31 29.34 23.44
CA ILE A 9 37.59 29.96 22.15
C ILE A 9 36.28 30.01 21.37
N ALA A 10 35.76 31.23 21.22
CA ALA A 10 34.73 31.54 20.25
C ALA A 10 35.38 31.60 18.85
N ALA A 11 34.80 30.93 17.87
CA ALA A 11 35.05 31.21 16.47
C ALA A 11 33.71 31.16 15.72
N VAL A 12 33.17 32.36 15.51
CA VAL A 12 32.08 32.66 14.59
C VAL A 12 32.55 32.28 13.18
N SER A 13 31.80 31.42 12.50
CA SER A 13 31.93 31.21 11.06
C SER A 13 30.60 31.50 10.38
N LEU A 14 30.48 32.74 9.90
CA LEU A 14 29.59 33.11 8.81
C LEU A 14 30.12 32.45 7.52
N VAL A 15 29.34 31.60 6.85
CA VAL A 15 29.44 31.45 5.38
C VAL A 15 28.05 31.14 4.78
N ALA A 16 27.59 32.14 4.03
CA ALA A 16 26.80 32.15 2.80
C ALA A 16 25.44 31.43 2.69
N LEU A 17 24.39 32.25 2.56
CA LEU A 17 23.16 31.94 1.85
C LEU A 17 23.45 31.62 0.37
N ALA A 18 23.11 30.41 -0.06
CA ALA A 18 23.02 30.06 -1.48
C ALA A 18 21.58 30.34 -1.97
N CYS A 19 21.37 31.51 -2.58
CA CYS A 19 20.22 31.77 -3.43
C CYS A 19 20.38 30.97 -4.73
N SER A 20 19.50 30.01 -4.99
CA SER A 20 19.34 29.42 -6.32
C SER A 20 18.44 30.32 -7.16
N PRO A 21 18.80 30.70 -8.40
CA PRO A 21 17.91 31.41 -9.30
C PRO A 21 16.87 30.45 -9.89
N GLN A 22 15.61 30.81 -9.70
CA GLN A 22 14.47 30.21 -10.40
C GLN A 22 14.51 30.64 -11.87
N GLN A 23 14.73 29.69 -12.79
CA GLN A 23 14.50 29.92 -14.21
C GLN A 23 13.09 29.46 -14.55
N ASP A 24 12.17 30.43 -14.51
CA ASP A 24 11.00 30.43 -15.38
C ASP A 24 11.50 30.62 -16.82
N SER A 25 11.09 29.76 -17.73
CA SER A 25 11.24 29.98 -19.17
C SER A 25 9.92 29.62 -19.84
N ALA A 26 9.16 30.68 -20.11
CA ALA A 26 8.05 30.65 -21.02
C ALA A 26 8.54 30.37 -22.45
N GLN A 27 7.89 29.38 -23.07
CA GLN A 27 7.30 29.47 -24.41
C GLN A 27 8.22 29.50 -25.63
N GLN A 28 8.11 28.45 -26.45
CA GLN A 28 8.10 28.62 -27.90
C GLN A 28 7.14 27.62 -28.55
N ALA A 29 6.03 28.18 -29.03
CA ALA A 29 5.17 27.60 -30.05
C ALA A 29 5.92 27.62 -31.39
N ALA A 30 5.87 26.51 -32.12
CA ALA A 30 6.17 26.48 -33.55
C ALA A 30 5.01 25.76 -34.25
N THR A 31 4.30 26.57 -35.04
CA THR A 31 3.27 26.24 -36.01
C THR A 31 3.82 25.47 -37.20
N SER A 32 3.07 24.48 -37.70
CA SER A 32 2.83 24.28 -39.13
C SER A 32 1.66 23.31 -39.40
N PRO A 33 1.02 23.38 -40.59
CA PRO A 33 -0.39 23.08 -40.77
C PRO A 33 -0.72 21.78 -41.54
N ILE A 34 -1.94 21.28 -41.27
CA ILE A 34 -2.97 20.73 -42.20
C ILE A 34 -2.55 19.66 -43.23
N VAL A 35 -3.12 18.45 -43.11
CA VAL A 35 -4.01 17.89 -44.15
C VAL A 35 -5.12 17.02 -43.54
N VAL A 36 -6.34 17.37 -43.95
CA VAL A 36 -7.62 16.68 -43.80
C VAL A 36 -7.66 15.38 -44.60
N ALA A 37 -8.31 14.35 -44.06
CA ALA A 37 -9.21 13.48 -44.81
C ALA A 37 -10.11 12.73 -43.83
N ALA A 38 -11.40 13.07 -43.87
CA ALA A 38 -12.48 12.29 -43.34
C ALA A 38 -12.88 11.24 -44.40
N ASP A 39 -13.04 9.99 -43.98
CA ASP A 39 -13.85 8.99 -44.68
C ASP A 39 -14.50 8.13 -43.59
N SER A 40 -15.79 8.36 -43.32
CA SER A 40 -16.90 7.55 -43.84
C SER A 40 -17.13 6.26 -43.07
N VAL A 41 -18.15 6.34 -42.21
CA VAL A 41 -19.21 5.35 -42.01
C VAL A 41 -18.93 3.88 -42.40
N VAL A 42 -18.90 3.02 -41.38
CA VAL A 42 -19.57 1.71 -41.45
C VAL A 42 -20.27 1.44 -40.12
N PRO A 43 -21.62 1.39 -40.06
CA PRO A 43 -22.33 0.77 -38.97
C PRO A 43 -22.48 -0.73 -39.29
N THR A 44 -21.71 -1.59 -38.62
CA THR A 44 -21.98 -3.03 -38.68
C THR A 44 -22.86 -3.42 -37.50
N ALA A 45 -24.02 -3.93 -37.90
CA ALA A 45 -25.09 -4.53 -37.13
C ALA A 45 -24.63 -5.41 -35.97
N GLY A 46 -25.43 -5.39 -34.91
CA GLY A 46 -25.33 -6.30 -33.78
C GLY A 46 -25.41 -7.77 -34.21
N SER A 47 -24.64 -8.61 -33.52
CA SER A 47 -24.86 -10.05 -33.48
C SER A 47 -26.07 -10.34 -32.59
N PRO A 48 -27.10 -11.06 -33.06
CA PRO A 48 -28.10 -11.64 -32.20
C PRO A 48 -27.76 -13.12 -32.04
N ASN A 49 -26.98 -13.51 -31.04
CA ASN A 49 -26.79 -14.94 -30.66
C ASN A 49 -26.16 -15.12 -29.27
N ASP A 50 -26.57 -14.34 -28.26
CA ASP A 50 -26.35 -14.76 -26.87
C ASP A 50 -27.58 -15.57 -26.40
N PRO A 51 -27.44 -16.87 -26.10
CA PRO A 51 -28.50 -17.64 -25.45
C PRO A 51 -28.79 -17.04 -24.07
N PRO A 52 -30.03 -17.19 -23.56
CA PRO A 52 -30.43 -16.55 -22.31
C PRO A 52 -29.57 -17.07 -21.17
N HIS A 53 -28.80 -16.18 -20.53
CA HIS A 53 -28.22 -16.39 -19.21
C HIS A 53 -29.36 -16.51 -18.19
N THR A 54 -30.03 -17.66 -18.21
CA THR A 54 -30.88 -18.16 -17.15
C THR A 54 -29.97 -18.74 -16.10
N GLY A 55 -29.74 -17.94 -15.06
CA GLY A 55 -28.85 -18.34 -13.98
C GLY A 55 -28.51 -17.18 -13.07
N HIS A 56 -29.51 -16.46 -12.56
CA HIS A 56 -29.36 -15.82 -11.26
C HIS A 56 -29.28 -16.94 -10.21
N ALA A 57 -28.13 -17.64 -10.18
CA ALA A 57 -27.71 -18.33 -9.00
C ALA A 57 -27.65 -17.25 -7.92
N THR A 58 -28.55 -17.36 -6.94
CA THR A 58 -28.52 -16.56 -5.74
C THR A 58 -27.13 -16.76 -5.11
N THR A 59 -26.23 -15.83 -5.40
CA THR A 59 -24.97 -15.67 -4.67
C THR A 59 -25.34 -15.64 -3.19
N PRO A 60 -24.79 -16.52 -2.34
CA PRO A 60 -24.89 -16.32 -0.90
C PRO A 60 -24.29 -14.94 -0.68
N ASN A 61 -25.10 -14.01 -0.17
CA ASN A 61 -24.64 -12.70 0.23
C ASN A 61 -23.42 -12.93 1.12
N ALA A 62 -22.22 -12.73 0.58
CA ALA A 62 -20.98 -12.99 1.29
C ALA A 62 -20.88 -11.89 2.35
N GLU A 63 -21.49 -12.14 3.49
CA GLU A 63 -21.53 -11.21 4.61
C GLU A 63 -20.10 -10.83 4.96
N LYS A 64 -19.87 -9.52 5.00
CA LYS A 64 -18.58 -8.97 5.38
C LYS A 64 -18.33 -9.35 6.84
N GLN A 65 -17.35 -10.23 7.05
CA GLN A 65 -16.91 -10.68 8.36
C GLN A 65 -16.29 -9.51 9.11
N GLU A 66 -16.75 -9.29 10.35
CA GLU A 66 -16.12 -8.33 11.25
C GLU A 66 -14.69 -8.75 11.60
N PRO A 67 -13.75 -7.80 11.70
CA PRO A 67 -12.37 -8.13 12.00
C PRO A 67 -12.24 -8.73 13.39
N THR A 68 -11.78 -9.97 13.45
CA THR A 68 -11.51 -10.68 14.70
C THR A 68 -10.00 -10.86 14.85
N MET A 69 -9.42 -10.24 15.88
CA MET A 69 -8.02 -10.42 16.24
C MET A 69 -7.86 -11.70 17.07
N THR A 70 -6.98 -12.59 16.63
CA THR A 70 -6.59 -13.80 17.37
C THR A 70 -5.14 -13.72 17.82
N LYS A 71 -4.64 -14.73 18.54
CA LYS A 71 -3.22 -14.87 18.90
C LYS A 71 -2.28 -14.89 17.67
N ASP A 72 -2.80 -15.26 16.50
CA ASP A 72 -2.04 -15.33 15.25
C ASP A 72 -2.26 -14.07 14.38
N GLY A 73 -3.00 -13.08 14.90
CA GLY A 73 -3.39 -11.84 14.21
C GLY A 73 -4.68 -11.98 13.42
N LEU A 74 -4.89 -11.06 12.47
CA LEU A 74 -5.97 -11.15 11.47
C LEU A 74 -5.70 -12.31 10.52
N ALA A 75 -6.77 -13.01 10.14
CA ALA A 75 -6.70 -14.03 9.11
C ALA A 75 -6.22 -13.43 7.78
N LYS A 76 -5.07 -13.93 7.28
CA LYS A 76 -4.40 -13.41 6.08
C LYS A 76 -5.30 -13.46 4.84
N GLU A 77 -6.16 -14.46 4.73
CA GLU A 77 -7.11 -14.61 3.62
C GLU A 77 -8.19 -13.53 3.59
N LEU A 78 -8.34 -12.74 4.66
CA LEU A 78 -9.30 -11.63 4.74
C LEU A 78 -8.66 -10.28 4.43
N VAL A 79 -7.37 -10.25 4.07
CA VAL A 79 -6.59 -9.02 3.88
C VAL A 79 -6.13 -8.91 2.42
N CYS A 80 -6.29 -7.73 1.84
CA CYS A 80 -5.62 -7.39 0.58
C CYS A 80 -4.23 -6.85 0.90
N MET A 81 -3.19 -7.61 0.58
CA MET A 81 -1.80 -7.25 0.91
C MET A 81 -1.27 -6.10 0.04
N VAL A 82 -1.89 -5.82 -1.11
CA VAL A 82 -1.55 -4.68 -1.96
C VAL A 82 -2.07 -3.38 -1.35
N ASN A 83 -3.33 -3.39 -0.90
CA ASN A 83 -3.99 -2.21 -0.36
C ASN A 83 -3.75 -2.00 1.13
N ASN A 84 -3.11 -2.97 1.81
CA ASN A 84 -2.95 -2.98 3.26
C ASN A 84 -4.27 -2.76 3.99
N ALA A 85 -5.30 -3.51 3.58
CA ALA A 85 -6.64 -3.34 4.09
C ALA A 85 -7.29 -4.69 4.43
N TYR A 86 -8.01 -4.71 5.54
CA TYR A 86 -8.93 -5.76 5.92
C TYR A 86 -10.19 -5.67 5.06
N MET A 87 -10.51 -6.76 4.35
CA MET A 87 -11.57 -6.82 3.36
C MET A 87 -12.84 -7.48 3.89
N GLY A 88 -12.74 -8.21 5.01
CA GLY A 88 -13.86 -8.92 5.64
C GLY A 88 -14.48 -10.03 4.79
N LYS A 89 -13.77 -10.52 3.77
CA LYS A 89 -14.20 -11.67 2.97
C LYS A 89 -12.96 -12.38 2.46
N LYS A 90 -13.10 -13.63 2.00
CA LYS A 90 -11.97 -14.35 1.43
C LYS A 90 -11.45 -13.66 0.16
N GLN A 91 -10.14 -13.47 0.10
CA GLN A 91 -9.41 -12.85 -0.99
C GLN A 91 -8.80 -13.92 -1.91
N VAL A 92 -8.31 -13.50 -3.08
CA VAL A 92 -7.71 -14.41 -4.07
C VAL A 92 -6.31 -14.83 -3.59
N PRO A 93 -6.04 -16.14 -3.40
CA PRO A 93 -4.72 -16.62 -3.03
C PRO A 93 -3.73 -16.48 -4.19
N VAL A 94 -2.52 -16.01 -3.89
CA VAL A 94 -1.41 -15.88 -4.84
C VAL A 94 -0.16 -16.56 -4.30
N SER A 95 0.19 -17.71 -4.87
CA SER A 95 1.45 -18.38 -4.56
C SER A 95 2.61 -17.72 -5.32
N PHE A 96 3.67 -17.35 -4.62
CA PHE A 96 4.88 -16.75 -5.20
C PHE A 96 6.11 -17.14 -4.37
N GLN A 97 7.12 -17.73 -5.01
CA GLN A 97 8.39 -18.17 -4.36
C GLN A 97 8.16 -18.99 -3.07
N GLY A 98 7.25 -19.96 -3.11
CA GLY A 98 6.94 -20.83 -1.97
C GLY A 98 6.13 -20.16 -0.84
N ARG A 99 5.70 -18.91 -1.03
CA ARG A 99 4.89 -18.16 -0.06
C ARG A 99 3.47 -17.92 -0.59
N GLN A 100 2.53 -17.73 0.34
CA GLN A 100 1.12 -17.52 0.04
C GLN A 100 0.69 -16.10 0.41
N TYR A 101 0.27 -15.33 -0.59
CA TYR A 101 -0.23 -13.95 -0.45
C TYR A 101 -1.70 -13.86 -0.83
N TYR A 102 -2.31 -12.70 -0.61
CA TYR A 102 -3.74 -12.47 -0.87
C TYR A 102 -4.00 -11.09 -1.48
N GLY A 103 -4.81 -11.06 -2.55
CA GLY A 103 -5.21 -9.85 -3.27
C GLY A 103 -6.71 -9.80 -3.54
N CYS A 104 -7.29 -8.60 -3.59
CA CYS A 104 -8.75 -8.43 -3.72
C CYS A 104 -9.29 -8.50 -5.15
N CYS A 105 -8.41 -8.45 -6.16
CA CYS A 105 -8.79 -8.48 -7.56
C CYS A 105 -7.62 -8.96 -8.43
N GLU A 106 -7.89 -9.22 -9.71
CA GLU A 106 -6.88 -9.70 -10.66
C GLU A 106 -5.67 -8.74 -10.77
N MET A 107 -5.90 -7.43 -10.71
CA MET A 107 -4.82 -6.44 -10.67
C MET A 107 -3.92 -6.63 -9.46
N CYS A 108 -4.49 -6.85 -8.27
CA CYS A 108 -3.70 -7.14 -7.06
C CYS A 108 -2.91 -8.45 -7.21
N VAL A 109 -3.48 -9.47 -7.84
CA VAL A 109 -2.79 -10.74 -8.13
C VAL A 109 -1.57 -10.51 -9.02
N LYS A 110 -1.73 -9.74 -10.11
CA LYS A 110 -0.63 -9.37 -11.01
C LYS A 110 0.45 -8.59 -10.25
N THR A 111 0.06 -7.57 -9.49
CA THR A 111 0.99 -6.74 -8.71
C THR A 111 1.77 -7.57 -7.68
N ILE A 112 1.12 -8.53 -7.00
CA ILE A 112 1.80 -9.44 -6.07
C ILE A 112 2.85 -10.30 -6.77
N LYS A 113 2.65 -10.70 -8.03
CA LYS A 113 3.64 -11.51 -8.76
C LYS A 113 4.80 -10.67 -9.31
N THR A 114 4.54 -9.41 -9.66
CA THR A 114 5.53 -8.60 -10.39
C THR A 114 6.29 -7.63 -9.50
N GLN A 115 5.68 -7.13 -8.42
CA GLN A 115 6.24 -6.03 -7.65
C GLN A 115 6.56 -6.44 -6.21
N ARG A 116 7.84 -6.35 -5.83
CA ARG A 116 8.32 -6.80 -4.51
C ARG A 116 7.73 -5.96 -3.37
N GLN A 117 7.58 -4.65 -3.56
CA GLN A 117 7.18 -3.76 -2.48
C GLN A 117 5.76 -4.00 -1.96
N VAL A 118 4.90 -4.72 -2.70
CA VAL A 118 3.59 -5.14 -2.16
C VAL A 118 3.65 -6.42 -1.34
N ARG A 119 4.76 -7.17 -1.39
CA ARG A 119 4.98 -8.41 -0.63
C ARG A 119 5.69 -8.17 0.71
N VAL A 120 6.32 -7.00 0.88
CA VAL A 120 7.05 -6.63 2.11
C VAL A 120 6.42 -5.42 2.80
N ALA A 121 6.66 -5.29 4.10
CA ALA A 121 6.31 -4.13 4.93
C ALA A 121 7.43 -3.84 5.93
N GLN A 122 7.33 -2.74 6.68
CA GLN A 122 8.20 -2.49 7.83
C GLN A 122 7.40 -2.75 9.11
N ASP A 123 8.01 -3.42 10.08
CA ASP A 123 7.47 -3.56 11.44
C ASP A 123 7.43 -2.17 12.12
N PRO A 124 6.27 -1.66 12.54
CA PRO A 124 6.15 -0.33 13.15
C PRO A 124 6.94 -0.12 14.45
N LEU A 125 7.31 -1.19 15.16
CA LEU A 125 8.12 -1.11 16.36
C LEU A 125 9.62 -1.11 16.03
N THR A 126 10.05 -2.08 15.21
CA THR A 126 11.49 -2.37 15.02
C THR A 126 12.07 -1.71 13.77
N GLY A 127 11.23 -1.30 12.81
CA GLY A 127 11.63 -0.77 11.50
C GLY A 127 12.18 -1.84 10.54
N LYS A 128 12.29 -3.10 10.98
CA LYS A 128 12.78 -4.18 10.13
C LYS A 128 11.80 -4.48 9.01
N GLU A 129 12.34 -4.87 7.86
CA GLU A 129 11.52 -5.38 6.77
C GLU A 129 10.97 -6.77 7.12
N VAL A 130 9.67 -6.96 6.88
CA VAL A 130 8.96 -8.23 7.10
C VAL A 130 8.24 -8.66 5.83
N ASP A 131 8.20 -9.97 5.59
CA ASP A 131 7.40 -10.54 4.51
C ASP A 131 5.94 -10.69 4.95
N LYS A 132 5.02 -10.08 4.20
CA LYS A 132 3.60 -10.02 4.57
C LYS A 132 2.93 -11.39 4.64
N SER A 133 3.44 -12.39 3.93
CA SER A 133 2.92 -13.76 4.01
C SER A 133 3.16 -14.39 5.39
N LEU A 134 4.22 -13.98 6.10
CA LEU A 134 4.56 -14.50 7.43
C LEU A 134 4.23 -13.54 8.58
N ALA A 135 4.11 -12.24 8.30
CA ALA A 135 3.92 -11.21 9.32
C ALA A 135 2.66 -11.41 10.18
N PHE A 136 2.72 -11.00 11.44
CA PHE A 136 1.54 -10.82 12.27
C PHE A 136 0.78 -9.58 11.77
N ILE A 137 -0.48 -9.74 11.39
CA ILE A 137 -1.29 -8.66 10.79
C ILE A 137 -2.26 -8.13 11.85
N ALA A 138 -2.25 -6.82 12.08
CA ALA A 138 -3.17 -6.18 13.01
C ALA A 138 -3.91 -5.01 12.35
N LEU A 139 -5.12 -4.71 12.83
CA LEU A 139 -5.81 -3.49 12.44
C LEU A 139 -4.99 -2.25 12.83
N ASP A 140 -4.98 -1.27 11.94
CA ASP A 140 -4.48 0.06 12.24
C ASP A 140 -5.63 0.94 12.74
N ALA A 141 -5.72 1.11 14.05
CA ALA A 141 -6.73 1.97 14.67
C ALA A 141 -6.65 3.44 14.23
N ALA A 142 -5.52 3.88 13.66
CA ALA A 142 -5.39 5.22 13.10
C ALA A 142 -6.09 5.36 11.72
N GLN A 143 -6.45 4.25 11.06
CA GLN A 143 -7.07 4.25 9.74
C GLN A 143 -8.55 3.84 9.81
N GLN A 144 -9.43 4.74 9.41
CA GLN A 144 -10.89 4.51 9.47
C GLN A 144 -11.40 3.48 8.45
N ASN A 145 -10.59 3.10 7.46
CA ASN A 145 -11.00 2.25 6.34
C ASN A 145 -10.57 0.78 6.47
N GLY A 146 -10.36 0.31 7.71
CA GLY A 146 -9.88 -1.06 7.95
C GLY A 146 -8.43 -1.27 7.51
N GLY A 147 -7.61 -0.22 7.64
CA GLY A 147 -6.17 -0.31 7.42
C GLY A 147 -5.53 -1.39 8.27
N VAL A 148 -4.44 -1.99 7.80
CA VAL A 148 -3.67 -2.97 8.56
C VAL A 148 -2.19 -2.63 8.61
N GLN A 149 -1.55 -3.02 9.70
CA GLN A 149 -0.10 -3.00 9.90
C GLN A 149 0.44 -4.42 9.99
N TYR A 150 1.73 -4.57 9.71
CA TYR A 150 2.43 -5.85 9.66
C TYR A 150 3.58 -5.84 10.66
N PHE A 151 3.66 -6.87 11.48
CA PHE A 151 4.65 -7.02 12.55
C PHE A 151 5.46 -8.30 12.34
N GLU A 152 6.71 -8.30 12.80
CA GLU A 152 7.60 -9.47 12.80
C GLU A 152 6.97 -10.62 13.62
N SER A 153 6.24 -10.29 14.70
CA SER A 153 5.57 -11.25 15.56
C SER A 153 4.43 -10.62 16.37
N GLU A 154 3.67 -11.45 17.10
CA GLU A 154 2.71 -10.97 18.11
C GLU A 154 3.44 -10.13 19.18
N ASP A 155 4.65 -10.52 19.59
CA ASP A 155 5.40 -9.83 20.64
C ASP A 155 5.75 -8.38 20.24
N THR A 156 6.21 -8.16 18.99
CA THR A 156 6.49 -6.80 18.51
C THR A 156 5.22 -5.96 18.39
N TYR A 157 4.08 -6.57 18.06
CA TYR A 157 2.78 -5.89 18.12
C TYR A 157 2.38 -5.49 19.56
N GLN A 158 2.51 -6.39 20.54
CA GLN A 158 2.15 -6.10 21.92
C GLN A 158 3.04 -5.01 22.53
N GLN A 159 4.35 -5.05 22.25
CA GLN A 159 5.28 -4.00 22.66
C GLN A 159 4.95 -2.65 22.01
N TYR A 160 4.56 -2.65 20.73
CA TYR A 160 4.10 -1.46 20.03
C TYR A 160 2.87 -0.84 20.69
N LEU A 161 1.87 -1.64 21.07
CA LEU A 161 0.69 -1.14 21.78
C LEU A 161 1.05 -0.50 23.13
N LYS A 162 1.93 -1.12 23.91
CA LYS A 162 2.41 -0.56 25.19
C LYS A 162 3.06 0.81 25.01
N LYS A 163 3.85 0.99 23.96
CA LYS A 163 4.50 2.27 23.65
C LYS A 163 3.52 3.36 23.17
N ARG A 164 2.42 2.96 22.54
CA ARG A 164 1.37 3.85 22.02
C ARG A 164 0.32 4.23 23.06
N THR A 165 0.20 3.46 24.14
CA THR A 165 -0.71 3.78 25.24
C THR A 165 -0.04 4.85 26.10
N PRO A 166 -0.62 6.05 26.28
CA PRO A 166 -0.06 7.04 27.18
C PRO A 166 0.05 6.43 28.58
N THR A 167 1.26 6.37 29.14
CA THR A 167 1.43 6.06 30.55
C THR A 167 0.74 7.18 31.33
N GLN A 168 -0.35 6.83 32.03
CA GLN A 168 -1.08 7.75 32.92
C GLN A 168 -0.20 8.17 34.10
#